data_AF-A0A068T9Q4-F1
#
_entry.id   AF-A0A068T9Q4-F1
#
_cell.length_a   1.000
_cell.length_b   1.000
_cell.length_c   1.000
_cell.angle_alpha   90.00
_cell.angle_beta   90.00
_cell.angle_gamma   90.00
#
_symmetry.space_group_name_H-M   'P 1'
#
loop_
_entity.id
_entity.type
_entity.pdbx_description
1 polymer ?
#
loop_
_entity_poly.entity_id
_entity_poly.type
_entity_poly.pdbx_seq_one_letter_code
_entity_poly.pdbx_strand_id
1 'polypeptide(L)' 'MAQEHLDAVEAAIENLVKRRRELVAALVSSITQTHTDELLRAQSALEALYHAKADEQQRMPSI' A
#
# COMPACT_ATOMS: atom_id res chain seq x y z
N MET A 1 2.85 -21.31 -3.36
CA MET A 1 1.70 -20.65 -4.00
C MET A 1 1.01 -19.67 -3.05
N ALA A 2 0.05 -20.06 -2.20
CA ALA A 2 -0.70 -19.08 -1.38
C ALA A 2 0.17 -18.23 -0.41
N GLN A 3 1.15 -18.85 0.26
CA GLN A 3 2.09 -18.15 1.13
C GLN A 3 2.99 -17.17 0.36
N GLU A 4 3.51 -17.58 -0.81
CA GLU A 4 4.34 -16.73 -1.66
C GLU A 4 3.58 -15.51 -2.21
N HIS A 5 2.27 -15.66 -2.44
CA HIS A 5 1.39 -14.54 -2.83
C HIS A 5 1.22 -13.55 -1.67
N LEU A 6 0.96 -14.03 -0.45
CA LEU A 6 0.88 -13.17 0.73
C LEU A 6 2.19 -12.42 1.00
N ASP A 7 3.33 -13.10 0.90
CA ASP A 7 4.64 -12.48 1.09
C ASP A 7 4.90 -11.39 0.02
N ALA A 8 4.47 -11.62 -1.22
CA ALA A 8 4.55 -10.62 -2.30
C ALA A 8 3.62 -9.42 -2.05
N VAL A 9 2.42 -9.65 -1.52
CA VAL A 9 1.49 -8.56 -1.14
C VAL A 9 2.05 -7.76 0.03
N GLU A 10 2.68 -8.41 1.02
CA GLU A 10 3.34 -7.72 2.13
C GLU A 10 4.48 -6.81 1.63
N ALA A 11 5.35 -7.33 0.76
CA ALA A 11 6.41 -6.52 0.16
C ALA A 11 5.87 -5.34 -0.67
N ALA A 12 4.73 -5.51 -1.35
CA ALA A 12 4.08 -4.44 -2.09
C ALA A 12 3.52 -3.35 -1.16
N ILE A 13 2.90 -3.75 -0.05
CA ILE A 13 2.38 -2.83 0.98
C ILE A 13 3.52 -2.01 1.58
N GLU A 14 4.63 -2.64 1.96
CA GLU A 14 5.78 -1.94 2.57
C GLU A 14 6.36 -0.87 1.64
N ASN A 15 6.56 -1.21 0.36
CA ASN A 15 7.06 -0.28 -0.64
C ASN A 15 6.12 0.91 -0.84
N LEU A 16 4.81 0.66 -0.87
CA LEU A 16 3.81 1.71 -1.05
C LEU A 16 3.72 2.64 0.18
N VAL A 17 3.80 2.09 1.39
CA VAL A 17 3.86 2.87 2.64
C VAL A 17 5.09 3.76 2.65
N LYS A 18 6.25 3.26 2.24
CA LYS A 18 7.49 4.04 2.13
C LYS A 18 7.31 5.22 1.16
N ARG A 19 6.81 4.96 -0.05
CA ARG A 19 6.55 6.00 -1.06
C ARG A 19 5.56 7.05 -0.59
N ARG A 20 4.48 6.63 0.10
CA ARG A 20 3.51 7.56 0.70
C ARG A 20 4.18 8.48 1.72
N ARG A 21 5.07 7.97 2.57
CA ARG A 21 5.81 8.79 3.55
C ARG A 21 6.71 9.82 2.87
N GLU A 22 7.40 9.42 1.80
CA GLU A 22 8.23 10.33 1.00
C GLU A 22 7.40 11.45 0.36
N LEU A 23 6.22 11.12 -0.19
CA LEU A 23 5.28 12.11 -0.75
C LEU A 23 4.75 13.08 0.31
N VAL A 24 4.39 12.58 1.50
CA VAL A 24 3.97 13.44 2.62
C VAL A 24 5.10 14.37 3.04
N ALA A 25 6.33 13.87 3.16
CA ALA A 25 7.49 14.70 3.49
C ALA A 25 7.73 15.80 2.43
N ALA A 26 7.59 15.46 1.14
CA ALA A 26 7.68 16.41 0.04
C ALA A 26 6.56 17.47 0.11
N LEU A 27 5.31 17.07 0.40
CA LEU A 27 4.17 17.99 0.56
C LEU A 27 4.34 18.96 1.73
N VAL A 28 4.87 18.48 2.86
CA VAL A 28 5.19 19.35 4.02
C VAL A 28 6.26 20.38 3.63
N SER A 29 7.17 20.04 2.71
CA SER A 29 8.19 20.98 2.21
C SER A 29 7.68 21.94 1.11
N SER A 30 6.67 21.55 0.34
CA SER A 30 6.07 22.36 -0.74
C SER A 30 4.72 21.77 -1.17
N ILE A 31 3.63 22.54 -1.04
CA ILE A 31 2.28 22.11 -1.44
C ILE A 31 2.04 22.45 -2.91
N THR A 32 1.95 21.42 -3.75
CA THR A 32 1.52 21.50 -5.15
C THR A 32 0.36 20.54 -5.40
N GLN A 33 -0.54 20.87 -6.33
CA GLN A 33 -1.71 20.04 -6.63
C GLN A 33 -1.33 18.62 -7.09
N THR A 34 -0.27 18.51 -7.90
CA THR A 34 0.24 17.22 -8.39
C THR A 34 0.66 16.28 -7.27
N HIS A 35 1.36 16.78 -6.25
CA HIS A 35 1.78 15.94 -5.12
C HIS A 35 0.60 15.49 -4.26
N THR A 36 -0.45 16.32 -4.14
CA THR A 36 -1.70 15.93 -3.46
C THR A 36 -2.40 14.80 -4.21
N ASP A 37 -2.49 14.87 -5.54
CA ASP A 37 -3.09 13.82 -6.37
C ASP A 37 -2.28 12.51 -6.34
N GLU A 38 -0.95 12.59 -6.28
CA GLU A 38 -0.09 11.43 -6.08
C GLU A 38 -0.28 10.80 -4.70
N LEU A 39 -0.41 11.61 -3.65
CA LEU A 39 -0.67 11.12 -2.30
C LEU A 39 -2.01 10.39 -2.21
N LEU A 40 -3.07 10.96 -2.78
CA LEU A 40 -4.40 10.34 -2.81
C LEU A 40 -4.38 9.00 -3.54
N ARG A 41 -3.69 8.93 -4.69
CA ARG A 41 -3.53 7.66 -5.43
C ARG A 41 -2.75 6.62 -4.62
N ALA A 42 -1.68 7.02 -3.93
CA ALA A 42 -0.92 6.13 -3.07
C ALA A 42 -1.77 5.61 -1.88
N GLN A 43 -2.63 6.46 -1.32
CA GLN A 43 -3.57 6.07 -0.26
C GLN A 43 -4.58 5.03 -0.75
N SER A 44 -5.24 5.26 -1.89
CA SER A 44 -6.23 4.31 -2.44
C SER A 44 -5.59 2.97 -2.84
N ALA A 45 -4.38 2.99 -3.41
CA ALA A 45 -3.66 1.76 -3.73
C ALA A 45 -3.30 0.96 -2.46
N LEU A 46 -2.99 1.64 -1.36
CA LEU A 46 -2.66 1.00 -0.09
C LEU A 46 -3.87 0.32 0.53
N GLU A 47 -5.03 1.00 0.49
CA GLU A 47 -6.30 0.42 0.94
C GLU A 47 -6.68 -0.83 0.13
N ALA A 48 -6.53 -0.79 -1.20
CA ALA A 48 -6.78 -1.95 -2.05
C ALA A 48 -5.86 -3.14 -1.71
N LEU A 49 -4.57 -2.89 -1.45
CA LEU A 49 -3.63 -3.94 -1.05
C LEU A 49 -3.96 -4.53 0.33
N TYR A 50 -4.40 -3.72 1.29
CA TYR A 50 -4.85 -4.22 2.59
C TYR A 50 -6.09 -5.13 2.46
N HIS A 51 -7.05 -4.75 1.62
CA HIS A 51 -8.21 -5.60 1.33
C HIS A 51 -7.79 -6.91 0.67
N ALA A 52 -6.91 -6.86 -0.33
CA ALA A 52 -6.38 -8.07 -0.98
C ALA A 52 -5.66 -9.00 0.00
N LYS A 53 -4.82 -8.45 0.90
CA LYS A 53 -4.14 -9.21 1.95
C LYS A 53 -5.13 -9.89 2.90
N ALA A 54 -6.17 -9.17 3.34
CA ALA A 54 -7.19 -9.72 4.23
C ALA A 54 -7.98 -10.86 3.57
N ASP A 55 -8.34 -10.69 2.29
CA ASP A 55 -9.03 -11.72 1.50
C ASP A 55 -8.17 -13.00 1.35
N GLU A 56 -6.87 -12.85 1.10
CA GLU A 56 -5.95 -13.99 1.01
C GLU A 56 -5.77 -14.70 2.35
N GLN A 57 -5.65 -13.95 3.46
CA GLN A 57 -5.57 -14.53 4.81
C GLN A 57 -6.82 -15.32 5.18
N GLN A 58 -8.02 -14.84 4.79
CA GLN A 58 -9.29 -15.55 5.04
C GLN A 58 -9.44 -16.81 4.18
N ARG A 59 -8.82 -16.85 2.99
CA ARG A 59 -8.83 -18.00 2.09
C ARG A 59 -7.84 -19.10 2.49
N MET A 60 -6.94 -18.84 3.43
CA MET A 60 -6.08 -19.85 4.03
C MET A 60 -6.82 -20.51 5.20
N PRO A 61 -7.30 -21.76 5.07
CA PRO A 61 -7.83 -22.48 6.23
C PRO A 61 -6.69 -22.70 7.23
N SER A 62 -6.94 -22.37 8.50
CA SER A 62 -6.04 -22.75 9.59
C SER A 62 -5.87 -24.27 9.60
N ILE A 63 -4.69 -24.74 9.22
CA ILE A 63 -4.24 -26.14 9.41
C ILE A 63 -3.42 -26.18 10.69
#